data_AF-A0AAT9HNI2-F1
#
_entry.id   AF-A0AAT9HNI2-F1
#
_cell.length_a   1.000
_cell.length_b   1.000
_cell.length_c   1.000
_cell.angle_alpha   90.00
_cell.angle_beta   90.00
_cell.angle_gamma   90.00
#
_symmetry.space_group_name_H-M   'P 1'
#
loop_
_entity.id
_entity.type
_entity.pdbx_description
1 polymer ?
#
loop_
_entity_poly.entity_id
_entity_poly.type
_entity_poly.pdbx_seq_one_letter_code
_entity_poly.pdbx_strand_id
1 'polypeptide(L)' 'MIDLRRLHVLRAVAHYGTVTAAARALHFTPSAASQQIRQLARDLDVDLLEPRGAGYG' A
#
# COMPACT_ATOMS: atom_id res chain seq x y z
N MET A 1 -0.92 6.23 16.16
CA MET A 1 -1.54 7.46 15.61
C MET A 1 -1.83 7.21 14.15
N ILE A 2 -3.08 7.42 13.70
CA ILE A 2 -3.47 7.13 12.31
C ILE A 2 -2.81 8.16 11.38
N ASP A 3 -1.99 7.68 10.44
CA ASP A 3 -1.26 8.51 9.49
C ASP A 3 -2.09 8.73 8.22
N LEU A 4 -2.59 9.95 8.04
CA LEU A 4 -3.42 10.34 6.89
C LEU A 4 -2.74 10.08 5.56
N ARG A 5 -1.40 10.16 5.50
CA ARG A 5 -0.65 9.88 4.28
C ARG A 5 -0.83 8.43 3.85
N ARG A 6 -0.78 7.50 4.81
CA ARG A 6 -0.92 6.06 4.53
C ARG A 6 -2.34 5.70 4.15
N LEU A 7 -3.34 6.32 4.78
CA LEU A 7 -4.74 6.19 4.37
C LEU A 7 -4.97 6.72 2.95
N HIS A 8 -4.28 7.80 2.57
CA HIS A 8 -4.35 8.34 1.22
C HIS A 8 -3.79 7.37 0.19
N VAL A 9 -2.65 6.73 0.47
CA VAL A 9 -2.08 5.68 -0.38
C VAL A 9 -3.02 4.48 -0.47
N LEU A 10 -3.61 4.02 0.64
CA LEU A 10 -4.57 2.92 0.63
C LEU A 10 -5.80 3.24 -0.24
N ARG A 11 -6.38 4.43 -0.10
CA ARG A 11 -7.49 4.89 -0.94
C ARG A 11 -7.10 4.92 -2.43
N ALA A 12 -5.90 5.41 -2.74
CA ALA A 12 -5.42 5.44 -4.11
C ALA A 12 -5.25 4.02 -4.66
N VAL A 13 -4.75 3.06 -3.88
CA VAL A 13 -4.65 1.65 -4.32
C VAL A 13 -6.02 1.04 -4.59
N ALA A 14 -7.02 1.32 -3.74
CA ALA A 14 -8.39 0.89 -3.99
C ALA A 14 -8.98 1.51 -5.27
N HIS A 15 -8.61 2.76 -5.58
CA HIS A 15 -9.10 3.46 -6.78
C HIS A 15 -8.40 3.04 -8.07
N TYR A 16 -7.07 2.89 -8.04
CA TYR A 16 -6.24 2.58 -9.22
C TYR A 16 -5.94 1.09 -9.39
N GLY A 17 -6.38 0.24 -8.46
CA GLY A 17 -6.29 -1.22 -8.51
C GLY A 17 -4.91 -1.82 -8.22
N THR A 18 -3.83 -1.04 -8.27
CA THR A 18 -2.48 -1.52 -7.97
C THR A 18 -1.65 -0.48 -7.22
N VAL A 19 -0.69 -0.95 -6.42
CA VAL A 19 0.27 -0.09 -5.69
C VAL A 19 1.11 0.75 -6.66
N THR A 20 1.50 0.20 -7.80
CA THR A 20 2.27 0.92 -8.82
C THR A 20 1.45 2.02 -9.49
N ALA A 21 0.19 1.76 -9.85
CA ALA A 21 -0.67 2.77 -10.45
C ALA A 21 -1.01 3.89 -9.45
N ALA A 22 -1.28 3.54 -8.19
CA ALA A 22 -1.48 4.51 -7.12
C ALA A 22 -0.23 5.35 -6.86
N ALA A 23 0.96 4.74 -6.85
CA ALA A 23 2.21 5.46 -6.67
C ALA A 23 2.42 6.51 -7.78
N ARG A 24 2.18 6.12 -9.04
CA ARG A 24 2.25 7.05 -10.18
C ARG A 24 1.28 8.22 -10.03
N ALA A 25 0.03 7.95 -9.65
CA ALA A 25 -0.99 8.97 -9.46
C ALA A 25 -0.70 9.91 -8.27
N LEU A 26 0.01 9.44 -7.26
CA LEU A 26 0.40 10.21 -6.07
C LEU A 26 1.81 10.82 -6.15
N HIS A 27 2.48 10.71 -7.30
CA HIS A 27 3.89 11.12 -7.48
C HIS A 27 4.86 10.48 -6.47
N PHE A 28 4.59 9.24 -6.08
CA PHE A 28 5.46 8.41 -5.27
C PHE A 28 6.21 7.38 -6.11
N THR A 29 7.32 6.90 -5.56
CA THR A 29 7.93 5.67 -6.06
C THR A 29 7.07 4.47 -5.65
N PRO A 30 7.03 3.38 -6.45
CA PRO A 30 6.31 2.17 -6.08
C PRO A 30 6.73 1.61 -4.71
N SER A 31 8.03 1.66 -4.40
CA SER A 31 8.57 1.20 -3.12
C SER A 31 8.07 2.03 -1.93
N ALA A 32 7.97 3.36 -2.07
CA ALA A 32 7.45 4.24 -1.02
C ALA A 32 5.96 3.98 -0.76
N ALA A 33 5.16 3.81 -1.81
CA ALA A 33 3.75 3.46 -1.67
C ALA A 33 3.56 2.08 -0.99
N SER A 34 4.31 1.06 -1.42
CA SER A 34 4.29 -0.26 -0.78
C SER A 34 4.71 -0.20 0.69
N GLN A 35 5.72 0.60 1.03
CA GLN A 35 6.18 0.74 2.41
C GLN A 35 5.12 1.41 3.31
N GLN A 36 4.42 2.43 2.80
CA GLN A 36 3.33 3.09 3.52
C GLN A 36 2.16 2.14 3.81
N ILE A 37 1.76 1.32 2.83
CA ILE A 37 0.71 0.32 3.06
C ILE A 37 1.17 -0.76 4.03
N ARG A 38 2.40 -1.28 3.90
CA ARG A 38 2.94 -2.25 4.87
C ARG A 38 3.01 -1.69 6.29
N GLN A 39 3.31 -0.42 6.46
CA GLN A 39 3.32 0.22 7.77
C GLN A 39 1.90 0.37 8.32
N LEU A 40 0.93 0.74 7.48
CA LEU A 40 -0.47 0.80 7.87
C LEU A 40 -1.02 -0.57 8.28
N ALA A 41 -0.69 -1.61 7.52
CA ALA A 41 -1.04 -3.01 7.82
C ALA A 41 -0.55 -3.42 9.21
N ARG A 42 0.72 -3.16 9.53
CA ARG A 42 1.30 -3.42 10.86
C ARG A 42 0.62 -2.64 11.97
N ASP A 43 0.38 -1.36 11.77
CA ASP A 43 -0.22 -0.50 12.80
C ASP A 43 -1.69 -0.88 13.10
N LEU A 44 -2.36 -1.51 12.14
CA LEU A 44 -3.75 -1.98 12.25
C LEU A 44 -3.87 -3.49 12.59
N ASP A 45 -2.76 -4.21 12.62
CA ASP A 45 -2.69 -5.67 12.75
C ASP A 45 -3.56 -6.42 11.72
N VAL A 46 -3.52 -5.97 10.46
CA VAL A 46 -4.25 -6.57 9.33
C VAL A 46 -3.34 -6.71 8.12
N ASP A 47 -3.63 -7.68 7.25
CA ASP A 47 -2.97 -7.76 5.95
C ASP A 47 -3.71 -6.90 4.92
N LEU A 48 -2.98 -5.96 4.29
CA LEU A 48 -3.54 -5.03 3.28
C LEU A 48 -3.05 -5.31 1.86
N LEU A 49 -2.04 -6.19 1.68
CA LEU A 49 -1.46 -6.48 0.38
C LEU A 49 -1.19 -7.97 0.27
N GLU A 50 -1.90 -8.65 -0.63
CA GLU A 50 -1.51 -9.99 -1.04
C GLU A 50 -0.17 -9.93 -1.80
N PRO A 51 0.88 -10.61 -1.31
CA PRO A 51 2.13 -10.73 -2.05
C PRO A 51 1.86 -11.50 -3.35
N ARG A 52 1.95 -10.81 -4.48
CA ARG A 52 1.96 -11.46 -5.80
C ARG A 52 3.33 -12.16 -6.00
N GLY A 53 3.57 -13.22 -5.25
CA GLY A 53 4.83 -13.99 -5.27
C GLY A 53 5.38 -14.35 -3.90
N ALA A 54 4.62 -15.10 -3.09
CA ALA A 54 5.17 -16.03 -2.09
C ALA A 54 4.15 -17.14 -1.80
N GLY A 55 3.50 -17.66 -2.85
CA GLY A 55 2.96 -19.02 -2.81
C GLY A 55 3.98 -19.90 -3.52
N TYR A 56 4.74 -20.69 -2.76
CA TYR A 56 5.28 -22.03 -3.03
C TYR A 56 6.35 -22.34 -1.97
N GLY A 57 6.02 -23.23 -1.03
CA GLY A 57 6.92 -23.75 0.03
C GLY A 57 6.23 -23.88 1.37
#